data_AF-A0AAV2NIX7-F1
#
_entry.id   AF-A0AAV2NIX7-F1
#
_cell.length_a   1.000
_cell.length_b   1.000
_cell.length_c   1.000
_cell.angle_alpha   90.00
_cell.angle_beta   90.00
_cell.angle_gamma   90.00
#
_symmetry.space_group_name_H-M   'P 1'
#
loop_
_entity.id
_entity.type
_entity.pdbx_description
1 polymer ?
#
loop_
_entity_poly.entity_id
_entity_poly.type
_entity_poly.pdbx_seq_one_letter_code
_entity_poly.pdbx_strand_id
1 'polypeptide(L)'
;MVRKKISHPEMRTTYLLKPGQIIENIRASERTRALIMSKGAFQRFVDYTTEEDRIMIEQKKEAAKVAALKKATYDKSKTWDSKIENIKARQKEELLSKRKKAEEERKIFVKEMAEKKAAERTKVVQQARKLLQQKKPLCRRINRALFASECLRELDAQVAFQKTIKTMDKEQDVEYANSIKTNVAKYEEQKKQEEKEQTRKTKDYKMELKKQVEENERDNKLKAMEELKAEKQDQKNMIQNIRLIKEKEMQDILNKKKRLQQFFKEAIEEKKRFELELKRNEEFEDRALEVYRKAKDQIQKIHKSIMLREKKEKARQAQIITEKHESTEQIREIKEREILKKAVEEKKAVEAEKRKAHKEREETMRALMEEYKLRDAAVRTKQRQEEKDLKVWEMMQRFKRNEYDKQTKLEERKRQWQQKLDYGIELQKIAEEKQIEKKREEVLEVEATSMKAAIEKANRRILAYGMEVLKESKSVRPLYPIIKAVEECKKEMELIP
;
A
#
# COMPACT_ATOMS: atom_id res chain seq x y z
N MET A 1 -28.82 39.01 -131.76
CA MET A 1 -29.86 39.27 -132.78
C MET A 1 -29.96 38.06 -133.70
N VAL A 2 -31.12 37.40 -133.82
CA VAL A 2 -31.35 36.34 -134.83
C VAL A 2 -32.77 36.51 -135.38
N ARG A 3 -32.90 36.78 -136.69
CA ARG A 3 -34.19 36.99 -137.36
C ARG A 3 -34.96 35.67 -137.47
N LYS A 4 -35.99 35.46 -136.65
CA LYS A 4 -36.93 34.35 -136.85
C LYS A 4 -37.80 34.64 -138.09
N LYS A 5 -37.68 33.80 -139.12
CA LYS A 5 -38.65 33.76 -140.24
C LYS A 5 -40.05 33.61 -139.66
N ILE A 6 -40.99 34.46 -140.09
CA ILE A 6 -42.42 34.34 -139.72
C ILE A 6 -43.01 33.20 -140.57
N SER A 7 -42.68 31.97 -140.19
CA SER A 7 -43.37 30.77 -140.63
C SER A 7 -44.83 30.88 -140.16
N HIS A 8 -45.71 31.40 -141.01
CA HIS A 8 -47.14 31.30 -140.79
C HIS A 8 -47.46 29.80 -140.77
N PRO A 9 -47.91 29.24 -139.62
CA PRO A 9 -48.24 27.83 -139.57
C PRO A 9 -49.48 27.63 -140.44
N GLU A 10 -49.32 26.95 -141.57
CA GLU A 10 -50.46 26.55 -142.40
C GLU A 10 -51.36 25.61 -141.60
N MET A 11 -52.36 26.18 -140.92
CA MET A 11 -53.37 25.41 -140.20
C MET A 11 -54.34 24.81 -141.21
N ARG A 12 -53.97 23.65 -141.77
CA ARG A 12 -54.80 22.93 -142.73
C ARG A 12 -55.84 22.09 -141.98
N THR A 13 -57.10 22.20 -142.39
CA THR A 13 -58.18 21.29 -141.97
C THR A 13 -58.29 20.14 -142.96
N THR A 14 -58.33 18.92 -142.45
CA THR A 14 -58.54 17.70 -143.25
C THR A 14 -59.57 16.80 -142.56
N TYR A 15 -60.16 15.85 -143.30
CA TYR A 15 -61.04 14.84 -142.69
C TYR A 15 -60.21 13.67 -142.17
N LEU A 16 -60.47 13.25 -140.94
CA LEU A 16 -59.79 12.11 -140.31
C LEU A 16 -60.47 10.81 -140.76
N LEU A 17 -59.89 10.15 -141.76
CA LEU A 17 -60.37 8.86 -142.26
C LEU A 17 -59.71 7.70 -141.49
N LYS A 18 -60.47 6.68 -141.12
CA LYS A 18 -59.93 5.45 -140.53
C LYS A 18 -59.38 4.53 -141.63
N PRO A 19 -58.36 3.69 -141.35
CA PRO A 19 -57.72 2.85 -142.36
C PRO A 19 -58.71 1.96 -143.13
N GLY A 20 -58.53 1.86 -144.44
CA GLY A 20 -59.40 1.09 -145.35
C GLY A 20 -60.68 1.80 -145.79
N GLN A 21 -61.04 2.96 -145.22
CA GLN A 21 -62.20 3.74 -145.65
C GLN A 21 -61.81 4.82 -146.66
N ILE A 22 -62.53 4.87 -147.78
CA ILE A 22 -62.44 5.94 -148.79
C ILE A 22 -63.66 6.86 -148.62
N ILE A 23 -63.47 8.17 -148.85
CA ILE A 23 -64.49 9.22 -148.63
C ILE A 23 -65.86 8.87 -149.21
N GLU A 24 -65.88 8.24 -150.39
CA GLU A 24 -67.09 7.87 -151.14
C GLU A 24 -67.95 6.81 -150.45
N ASN A 25 -67.33 5.91 -149.67
CA ASN A 25 -68.04 4.86 -148.91
C ASN A 25 -68.53 5.33 -147.53
N ILE A 26 -68.23 6.56 -147.10
CA ILE A 26 -68.69 7.12 -145.81
C ILE A 26 -69.75 8.20 -146.03
N ARG A 27 -70.93 8.02 -145.42
CA ARG A 27 -72.00 9.03 -145.38
C ARG A 27 -71.47 10.35 -144.82
N ALA A 28 -71.89 11.47 -145.43
CA ALA A 28 -71.33 12.79 -145.13
C ALA A 28 -71.43 13.21 -143.65
N SER A 29 -72.44 12.71 -142.92
CA SER A 29 -72.67 12.97 -141.49
C SER A 29 -71.60 12.43 -140.55
N GLU A 30 -70.81 11.43 -140.97
CA GLU A 30 -69.83 10.76 -140.11
C GLU A 30 -68.38 11.26 -140.32
N ARG A 31 -68.17 12.23 -141.22
CA ARG A 31 -66.85 12.73 -141.59
C ARG A 31 -66.29 13.74 -140.57
N THR A 32 -65.48 13.27 -139.62
CA THR A 32 -64.83 14.13 -138.61
C THR A 32 -63.71 14.99 -139.21
N ARG A 33 -63.64 16.28 -138.87
CA ARG A 33 -62.55 17.20 -139.29
C ARG A 33 -61.48 17.32 -138.20
N ALA A 34 -60.21 17.38 -138.61
CA ALA A 34 -59.06 17.63 -137.75
C ALA A 34 -58.27 18.86 -138.25
N LEU A 35 -57.77 19.67 -137.32
CA LEU A 35 -56.91 20.84 -137.57
C LEU A 35 -55.46 20.47 -137.24
N ILE A 36 -54.54 20.63 -138.19
CA ILE A 36 -53.12 20.31 -138.00
C ILE A 36 -52.34 21.60 -137.72
N MET A 37 -51.52 21.62 -136.65
CA MET A 37 -50.67 22.76 -136.29
C MET A 37 -49.31 22.32 -135.75
N SER A 38 -48.31 23.23 -135.78
CA SER A 38 -46.94 22.92 -135.38
C SER A 38 -46.72 22.92 -133.85
N LYS A 39 -45.91 21.96 -133.36
CA LYS A 39 -45.58 21.79 -131.92
C LYS A 39 -45.04 23.06 -131.24
N GLY A 40 -44.23 23.85 -131.97
CA GLY A 40 -43.65 25.09 -131.45
C GLY A 40 -44.63 26.26 -131.29
N ALA A 41 -45.82 26.19 -131.91
CA ALA A 41 -46.91 27.13 -131.65
C ALA A 41 -47.67 26.74 -130.37
N PHE A 42 -47.92 25.43 -130.17
CA PHE A 42 -48.57 24.90 -128.98
C PHE A 42 -47.78 25.19 -127.70
N GLN A 43 -46.46 24.95 -127.67
CA GLN A 43 -45.67 25.09 -126.44
C GLN A 43 -45.59 26.52 -125.89
N ARG A 44 -45.65 27.56 -126.73
CA ARG A 44 -45.64 28.96 -126.24
C ARG A 44 -46.94 29.36 -125.53
N PHE A 45 -48.02 28.62 -125.72
CA PHE A 45 -49.24 28.76 -124.92
C PHE A 45 -49.19 28.04 -123.57
N VAL A 46 -48.10 27.34 -123.23
CA VAL A 46 -47.98 26.55 -122.00
C VAL A 46 -46.95 27.12 -121.02
N ASP A 47 -45.91 27.81 -121.51
CA ASP A 47 -44.74 28.22 -120.71
C ASP A 47 -45.07 29.05 -119.45
N TYR A 48 -46.13 29.87 -119.46
CA TYR A 48 -46.55 30.72 -118.32
C TYR A 48 -46.93 29.92 -117.06
N THR A 49 -47.17 28.62 -117.19
CA THR A 49 -47.59 27.75 -116.07
C THR A 49 -46.42 27.21 -115.22
N THR A 50 -45.16 27.54 -115.55
CA THR A 50 -43.98 26.87 -114.95
C THR A 50 -42.91 27.79 -114.35
N GLU A 51 -43.16 29.11 -114.24
CA GLU A 51 -42.18 30.05 -113.69
C GLU A 51 -42.12 30.05 -112.15
N GLU A 52 -43.26 30.02 -111.46
CA GLU A 52 -43.34 30.01 -109.98
C GLU A 52 -42.61 28.80 -109.37
N ASP A 53 -42.75 27.63 -109.99
CA ASP A 53 -42.05 26.41 -109.59
C ASP A 53 -40.52 26.56 -109.63
N ARG A 54 -39.97 27.30 -110.60
CA ARG A 54 -38.52 27.52 -110.68
C ARG A 54 -38.02 28.38 -109.53
N ILE A 55 -38.74 29.45 -109.19
CA ILE A 55 -38.42 30.33 -108.05
C ILE A 55 -38.50 29.53 -106.75
N MET A 56 -39.53 28.70 -106.58
CA MET A 56 -39.67 27.82 -105.43
C MET A 56 -38.55 26.77 -105.32
N ILE A 57 -38.06 26.25 -106.45
CA ILE A 57 -36.90 25.34 -106.47
C ILE A 57 -35.61 26.05 -106.05
N GLU A 58 -35.41 27.31 -106.45
CA GLU A 58 -34.24 28.10 -106.06
C GLU A 58 -34.27 28.48 -104.58
N GLN A 59 -35.40 28.99 -104.07
CA GLN A 59 -35.57 29.26 -102.63
C GLN A 59 -35.38 28.00 -101.78
N LYS A 60 -35.87 26.83 -102.22
CA LYS A 60 -35.62 25.54 -101.53
C LYS A 60 -34.13 25.18 -101.53
N LYS A 61 -33.39 25.42 -102.63
CA LYS A 61 -31.93 25.20 -102.68
C LYS A 61 -31.17 26.13 -101.74
N GLU A 62 -31.58 27.40 -101.63
CA GLU A 62 -30.94 28.36 -100.71
C GLU A 62 -31.25 28.05 -99.24
N ALA A 63 -32.52 27.74 -98.92
CA ALA A 63 -32.90 27.28 -97.59
C ALA A 63 -32.14 26.01 -97.19
N ALA A 64 -31.94 25.06 -98.11
CA ALA A 64 -31.14 23.87 -97.89
C ALA A 64 -29.64 24.19 -97.65
N LYS A 65 -29.05 25.13 -98.41
CA LYS A 65 -27.68 25.61 -98.17
C LYS A 65 -27.54 26.25 -96.79
N VAL A 66 -28.46 27.13 -96.40
CA VAL A 66 -28.45 27.80 -95.08
C VAL A 66 -28.66 26.79 -93.95
N ALA A 67 -29.55 25.81 -94.12
CA ALA A 67 -29.74 24.73 -93.15
C ALA A 67 -28.50 23.85 -93.01
N ALA A 68 -27.83 23.51 -94.12
CA ALA A 68 -26.57 22.76 -94.11
C ALA A 68 -25.45 23.54 -93.41
N LEU A 69 -25.31 24.84 -93.65
CA LEU A 69 -24.34 25.71 -92.97
C LEU A 69 -24.64 25.85 -91.47
N LYS A 70 -25.90 26.04 -91.08
CA LYS A 70 -26.32 26.04 -89.67
C LYS A 70 -26.00 24.72 -88.99
N LYS A 71 -26.29 23.59 -89.63
CA LYS A 71 -25.97 22.25 -89.12
C LYS A 71 -24.46 22.05 -88.97
N ALA A 72 -23.66 22.34 -89.99
CA ALA A 72 -22.21 22.24 -89.93
C ALA A 72 -21.58 23.15 -88.85
N THR A 73 -22.17 24.32 -88.60
CA THR A 73 -21.73 25.24 -87.54
C THR A 73 -22.12 24.71 -86.15
N TYR A 74 -23.31 24.13 -86.01
CA TYR A 74 -23.75 23.47 -84.78
C TYR A 74 -22.88 22.24 -84.46
N ASP A 75 -22.65 21.36 -85.43
CA ASP A 75 -21.86 20.13 -85.25
C ASP A 75 -20.41 20.45 -84.84
N LYS A 76 -19.80 21.51 -85.41
CA LYS A 76 -18.49 22.02 -84.97
C LYS A 76 -18.53 22.64 -83.57
N SER A 77 -19.48 23.52 -83.29
CA SER A 77 -19.56 24.21 -81.99
C SER A 77 -19.99 23.32 -80.82
N LYS A 78 -20.63 22.17 -81.10
CA LYS A 78 -20.95 21.13 -80.11
C LYS A 78 -19.70 20.59 -79.40
N THR A 79 -18.57 20.51 -80.09
CA THR A 79 -17.29 20.01 -79.54
C THR A 79 -16.37 21.11 -79.02
N TRP A 80 -16.83 22.37 -78.95
CA TRP A 80 -16.00 23.47 -78.44
C TRP A 80 -16.00 23.47 -76.91
N ASP A 81 -14.83 23.31 -76.31
CA ASP A 81 -14.60 23.37 -74.86
C ASP A 81 -15.09 24.68 -74.23
N SER A 82 -15.04 25.78 -74.96
CA SER A 82 -15.49 27.11 -74.52
C SER A 82 -17.02 27.28 -74.52
N LYS A 83 -17.79 26.33 -75.06
CA LYS A 83 -19.26 26.38 -75.01
C LYS A 83 -19.72 26.27 -73.56
N ILE A 84 -20.58 27.20 -73.11
CA ILE A 84 -21.08 27.26 -71.72
C ILE A 84 -21.67 25.92 -71.24
N GLU A 85 -22.33 25.18 -72.12
CA GLU A 85 -22.84 23.82 -71.83
C GLU A 85 -21.72 22.82 -71.51
N ASN A 86 -20.64 22.82 -72.29
CA ASN A 86 -19.49 21.92 -72.12
C ASN A 86 -18.67 22.30 -70.87
N ILE A 87 -18.50 23.59 -70.58
CA ILE A 87 -17.91 24.09 -69.32
C ILE A 87 -18.74 23.62 -68.12
N LYS A 88 -20.08 23.78 -68.19
CA LYS A 88 -20.99 23.32 -67.11
C LYS A 88 -20.99 21.79 -66.97
N ALA A 89 -20.83 21.03 -68.06
CA ALA A 89 -20.68 19.58 -68.02
C ALA A 89 -19.36 19.19 -67.31
N ARG A 90 -18.22 19.74 -67.76
CA ARG A 90 -16.90 19.51 -67.15
C ARG A 90 -16.87 19.87 -65.67
N GLN A 91 -17.43 21.01 -65.27
CA GLN A 91 -17.55 21.40 -63.85
C GLN A 91 -18.41 20.42 -63.04
N LYS A 92 -19.53 19.92 -63.59
CA LYS A 92 -20.35 18.89 -62.93
C LYS A 92 -19.60 17.57 -62.80
N GLU A 93 -18.89 17.14 -63.83
CA GLU A 93 -18.06 15.92 -63.80
C GLU A 93 -16.91 16.04 -62.80
N GLU A 94 -16.22 17.18 -62.75
CA GLU A 94 -15.21 17.47 -61.74
C GLU A 94 -15.78 17.41 -60.32
N LEU A 95 -16.92 18.06 -60.05
CA LEU A 95 -17.58 18.03 -58.74
C LEU A 95 -18.02 16.61 -58.36
N LEU A 96 -18.54 15.83 -59.32
CA LEU A 96 -18.88 14.42 -59.11
C LEU A 96 -17.61 13.58 -58.84
N SER A 97 -16.49 13.84 -59.52
CA SER A 97 -15.22 13.15 -59.28
C SER A 97 -14.63 13.48 -57.92
N LYS A 98 -14.66 14.75 -57.50
CA LYS A 98 -14.24 15.21 -56.17
C LYS A 98 -15.10 14.60 -55.08
N ARG A 99 -16.42 14.53 -55.29
CA ARG A 99 -17.36 13.87 -54.38
C ARG A 99 -17.11 12.36 -54.28
N LYS A 100 -16.89 11.66 -55.40
CA LYS A 100 -16.52 10.22 -55.40
C LYS A 100 -15.24 9.97 -54.60
N LYS A 101 -14.17 10.73 -54.86
CA LYS A 101 -12.91 10.65 -54.10
C LYS A 101 -13.12 10.89 -52.60
N ALA A 102 -13.84 11.94 -52.22
CA ALA A 102 -14.14 12.22 -50.81
C ALA A 102 -15.03 11.15 -50.15
N GLU A 103 -15.95 10.52 -50.90
CA GLU A 103 -16.73 9.38 -50.41
C GLU A 103 -15.89 8.09 -50.29
N GLU A 104 -14.90 7.89 -51.17
CA GLU A 104 -13.92 6.79 -51.09
C GLU A 104 -12.96 6.96 -49.91
N GLU A 105 -12.38 8.15 -49.73
CA GLU A 105 -11.56 8.53 -48.56
C GLU A 105 -12.33 8.33 -47.24
N ARG A 106 -13.60 8.77 -47.18
CA ARG A 106 -14.48 8.51 -46.03
C ARG A 106 -14.72 7.02 -45.79
N LYS A 107 -14.91 6.22 -46.85
CA LYS A 107 -15.07 4.76 -46.73
C LYS A 107 -13.80 4.09 -46.20
N ILE A 108 -12.62 4.52 -46.66
CA ILE A 108 -11.33 4.03 -46.17
C ILE A 108 -11.14 4.40 -44.70
N PHE A 109 -11.33 5.67 -44.34
CA PHE A 109 -11.23 6.14 -42.94
C PHE A 109 -12.19 5.39 -42.00
N VAL A 110 -13.44 5.17 -42.42
CA VAL A 110 -14.41 4.42 -41.61
C VAL A 110 -14.00 2.96 -41.45
N LYS A 111 -13.43 2.31 -42.48
CA LYS A 111 -12.88 0.95 -42.39
C LYS A 111 -11.70 0.90 -41.40
N GLU A 112 -10.70 1.76 -41.57
CA GLU A 112 -9.56 1.83 -40.65
C GLU A 112 -9.99 2.08 -39.20
N MET A 113 -10.94 2.99 -38.97
CA MET A 113 -11.43 3.27 -37.63
C MET A 113 -12.27 2.12 -37.06
N ALA A 114 -12.97 1.35 -37.91
CA ALA A 114 -13.64 0.12 -37.49
C ALA A 114 -12.63 -0.98 -37.15
N GLU A 115 -11.56 -1.15 -37.93
CA GLU A 115 -10.46 -2.08 -37.67
C GLU A 115 -9.69 -1.73 -36.39
N LYS A 116 -9.34 -0.46 -36.18
CA LYS A 116 -8.72 0.05 -34.94
C LYS A 116 -9.61 -0.25 -33.72
N LYS A 117 -10.91 0.08 -33.79
CA LYS A 117 -11.88 -0.22 -32.72
C LYS A 117 -12.08 -1.73 -32.52
N ALA A 118 -12.03 -2.54 -33.57
CA ALA A 118 -12.11 -4.00 -33.46
C ALA A 118 -10.85 -4.54 -32.76
N ALA A 119 -9.66 -4.09 -33.14
CA ALA A 119 -8.40 -4.45 -32.49
C ALA A 119 -8.40 -4.05 -31.00
N GLU A 120 -8.81 -2.84 -30.66
CA GLU A 120 -9.00 -2.39 -29.26
C GLU A 120 -9.97 -3.29 -28.49
N ARG A 121 -11.15 -3.59 -29.06
CA ARG A 121 -12.12 -4.51 -28.45
C ARG A 121 -11.54 -5.90 -28.23
N THR A 122 -10.76 -6.44 -29.18
CA THR A 122 -10.10 -7.75 -28.99
C THR A 122 -9.07 -7.72 -27.86
N LYS A 123 -8.28 -6.65 -27.73
CA LYS A 123 -7.34 -6.47 -26.61
C LYS A 123 -8.05 -6.41 -25.26
N VAL A 124 -9.14 -5.63 -25.16
CA VAL A 124 -9.96 -5.54 -23.93
C VAL A 124 -10.56 -6.91 -23.57
N VAL A 125 -11.10 -7.64 -24.55
CA VAL A 125 -11.63 -9.00 -24.34
C VAL A 125 -10.54 -9.99 -23.93
N GLN A 126 -9.32 -9.89 -24.48
CA GLN A 126 -8.18 -10.72 -24.07
C GLN A 126 -7.76 -10.41 -22.62
N GLN A 127 -7.65 -9.14 -22.24
CA GLN A 127 -7.33 -8.73 -20.87
C GLN A 127 -8.40 -9.21 -19.88
N ALA A 128 -9.68 -9.02 -20.19
CA ALA A 128 -10.79 -9.51 -19.36
C ALA A 128 -10.76 -11.05 -19.21
N ARG A 129 -10.43 -11.79 -20.29
CA ARG A 129 -10.24 -13.25 -20.24
C ARG A 129 -9.05 -13.65 -19.35
N LYS A 130 -7.90 -12.95 -19.40
CA LYS A 130 -6.74 -13.22 -18.54
C LYS A 130 -7.09 -12.97 -17.06
N LEU A 131 -7.80 -11.88 -16.74
CA LEU A 131 -8.29 -11.59 -15.38
C LEU A 131 -9.28 -12.64 -14.88
N LEU A 132 -10.24 -13.08 -15.71
CA LEU A 132 -11.18 -14.17 -15.34
C LEU A 132 -10.46 -15.50 -15.13
N GLN A 133 -9.43 -15.79 -15.92
CA GLN A 133 -8.58 -16.98 -15.75
C GLN A 133 -7.81 -16.92 -14.41
N GLN A 134 -7.19 -15.79 -14.08
CA GLN A 134 -6.52 -15.57 -12.79
C GLN A 134 -7.48 -15.68 -11.60
N LYS A 135 -8.75 -15.30 -11.77
CA LYS A 135 -9.80 -15.45 -10.75
C LYS A 135 -10.26 -16.89 -10.51
N LYS A 136 -9.85 -17.89 -11.30
CA LYS A 136 -10.17 -19.31 -11.04
C LYS A 136 -9.44 -19.85 -9.79
N PRO A 137 -10.02 -20.78 -9.01
CA PRO A 137 -9.44 -21.22 -7.73
C PRO A 137 -8.02 -21.81 -7.86
N LEU A 138 -7.78 -22.66 -8.86
CA LEU A 138 -6.47 -23.25 -9.13
C LEU A 138 -5.44 -22.19 -9.56
N CYS A 139 -5.83 -21.24 -10.42
CA CYS A 139 -4.98 -20.09 -10.76
C CYS A 139 -4.70 -19.18 -9.55
N ARG A 140 -5.66 -18.99 -8.64
CA ARG A 140 -5.43 -18.25 -7.39
C ARG A 140 -4.41 -18.97 -6.50
N ARG A 141 -4.38 -20.30 -6.47
CA ARG A 141 -3.34 -21.06 -5.75
C ARG A 141 -1.96 -20.83 -6.36
N ILE A 142 -1.85 -20.91 -7.68
CA ILE A 142 -0.61 -20.58 -8.42
C ILE A 142 -0.18 -19.13 -8.12
N ASN A 143 -1.11 -18.16 -8.08
CA ASN A 143 -0.81 -16.78 -7.73
C ASN A 143 -0.34 -16.63 -6.27
N ARG A 144 -0.95 -17.33 -5.31
CA ARG A 144 -0.49 -17.35 -3.90
C ARG A 144 0.93 -17.91 -3.79
N ALA A 145 1.23 -18.96 -4.55
CA ALA A 145 2.58 -19.52 -4.63
C ALA A 145 3.59 -18.59 -5.28
N LEU A 146 3.19 -17.84 -6.32
CA LEU A 146 3.99 -16.77 -6.91
C LEU A 146 4.30 -15.69 -5.85
N PHE A 147 3.30 -15.18 -5.12
CA PHE A 147 3.53 -14.23 -4.02
C PHE A 147 4.47 -14.80 -2.96
N ALA A 148 4.29 -16.06 -2.54
CA ALA A 148 5.19 -16.71 -1.59
C ALA A 148 6.64 -16.79 -2.12
N SER A 149 6.84 -17.07 -3.41
CA SER A 149 8.19 -17.07 -4.01
C SER A 149 8.83 -15.68 -4.11
N GLU A 150 8.02 -14.62 -4.31
CA GLU A 150 8.51 -13.23 -4.25
C GLU A 150 8.94 -12.86 -2.83
N CYS A 151 8.14 -13.21 -1.81
CA CYS A 151 8.51 -12.99 -0.41
C CYS A 151 9.80 -13.74 -0.01
N LEU A 152 10.02 -14.95 -0.53
CA LEU A 152 11.28 -15.68 -0.30
C LEU A 152 12.48 -14.97 -0.97
N ARG A 153 12.32 -14.48 -2.20
CA ARG A 153 13.36 -13.68 -2.88
C ARG A 153 13.70 -12.41 -2.10
N GLU A 154 12.68 -11.71 -1.59
CA GLU A 154 12.87 -10.51 -0.77
C GLU A 154 13.54 -10.84 0.56
N LEU A 155 13.19 -11.96 1.20
CA LEU A 155 13.84 -12.46 2.40
C LEU A 155 15.33 -12.80 2.17
N ASP A 156 15.66 -13.46 1.06
CA ASP A 156 17.06 -13.77 0.70
C ASP A 156 17.88 -12.46 0.52
N ALA A 157 17.29 -11.44 -0.11
CA ALA A 157 17.91 -10.13 -0.25
C ALA A 157 18.08 -9.41 1.11
N GLN A 158 17.09 -9.48 2.00
CA GLN A 158 17.19 -8.95 3.37
C GLN A 158 18.27 -9.68 4.18
N VAL A 159 18.38 -11.00 4.06
CA VAL A 159 19.43 -11.79 4.73
C VAL A 159 20.81 -11.44 4.20
N ALA A 160 20.96 -11.22 2.89
CA ALA A 160 22.22 -10.72 2.31
C ALA A 160 22.58 -9.33 2.86
N PHE A 161 21.61 -8.41 2.92
CA PHE A 161 21.81 -7.05 3.45
C PHE A 161 22.13 -7.04 4.96
N GLN A 162 21.51 -7.91 5.75
CA GLN A 162 21.85 -8.09 7.17
C GLN A 162 23.26 -8.66 7.35
N LYS A 163 23.74 -9.51 6.44
CA LYS A 163 25.13 -9.98 6.47
C LYS A 163 26.11 -8.84 6.20
N THR A 164 25.81 -7.95 5.25
CA THR A 164 26.67 -6.77 4.96
C THR A 164 26.67 -5.76 6.10
N ILE A 165 25.54 -5.53 6.77
CA ILE A 165 25.53 -4.71 8.01
C ILE A 165 26.43 -5.36 9.07
N LYS A 166 26.25 -6.66 9.34
CA LYS A 166 27.06 -7.38 10.34
C LYS A 166 28.57 -7.47 10.01
N THR A 167 28.99 -7.25 8.77
CA THR A 167 30.42 -7.09 8.45
C THR A 167 30.89 -5.66 8.70
N MET A 168 30.10 -4.65 8.33
CA MET A 168 30.39 -3.25 8.61
C MET A 168 30.45 -2.96 10.12
N ASP A 169 29.51 -3.50 10.91
CA ASP A 169 29.51 -3.34 12.38
C ASP A 169 30.81 -3.90 12.99
N LYS A 170 31.28 -5.06 12.51
CA LYS A 170 32.53 -5.67 12.97
C LYS A 170 33.76 -4.87 12.55
N GLU A 171 33.74 -4.27 11.37
CA GLU A 171 34.81 -3.38 10.90
C GLU A 171 34.87 -2.14 11.80
N GLN A 172 33.73 -1.53 12.12
CA GLN A 172 33.63 -0.41 13.05
C GLN A 172 34.06 -0.76 14.47
N ASP A 173 33.67 -1.92 15.00
CA ASP A 173 34.11 -2.42 16.31
C ASP A 173 35.64 -2.58 16.37
N VAL A 174 36.26 -3.08 15.28
CA VAL A 174 37.71 -3.24 15.17
C VAL A 174 38.41 -1.88 15.07
N GLU A 175 37.89 -0.95 14.27
CA GLU A 175 38.40 0.43 14.20
C GLU A 175 38.31 1.13 15.56
N TYR A 176 37.17 1.01 16.24
CA TYR A 176 36.95 1.60 17.57
C TYR A 176 37.90 1.00 18.62
N ALA A 177 38.03 -0.33 18.67
CA ALA A 177 38.96 -1.01 19.56
C ALA A 177 40.43 -0.61 19.29
N ASN A 178 40.80 -0.42 18.02
CA ASN A 178 42.13 0.08 17.65
C ASN A 178 42.31 1.55 18.07
N SER A 179 41.28 2.39 17.95
CA SER A 179 41.31 3.78 18.44
C SER A 179 41.58 3.84 19.95
N ILE A 180 40.91 2.99 20.75
CA ILE A 180 41.15 2.87 22.19
C ILE A 180 42.60 2.46 22.46
N LYS A 181 43.13 1.42 21.80
CA LYS A 181 44.53 1.01 21.95
C LYS A 181 45.50 2.15 21.67
N THR A 182 45.28 2.93 20.60
CA THR A 182 46.15 4.09 20.30
C THR A 182 46.04 5.20 21.34
N ASN A 183 44.86 5.43 21.92
CA ASN A 183 44.67 6.43 22.97
C ASN A 183 45.29 5.99 24.31
N VAL A 184 45.19 4.71 24.66
CA VAL A 184 45.89 4.14 25.84
C VAL A 184 47.41 4.25 25.66
N ALA A 185 47.95 3.90 24.49
CA ALA A 185 49.38 4.04 24.21
C ALA A 185 49.85 5.51 24.34
N LYS A 186 49.11 6.48 23.77
CA LYS A 186 49.39 7.91 23.93
C LYS A 186 49.34 8.36 25.39
N TYR A 187 48.37 7.86 26.18
CA TYR A 187 48.26 8.19 27.60
C TYR A 187 49.43 7.62 28.42
N GLU A 188 49.86 6.39 28.14
CA GLU A 188 51.06 5.82 28.75
C GLU A 188 52.33 6.60 28.39
N GLU A 189 52.47 7.04 27.15
CA GLU A 189 53.59 7.91 26.74
C GLU A 189 53.56 9.25 27.45
N GLN A 190 52.39 9.88 27.57
CA GLN A 190 52.20 11.11 28.37
C GLN A 190 52.57 10.90 29.84
N LYS A 191 52.12 9.81 30.47
CA LYS A 191 52.50 9.48 31.86
C LYS A 191 54.01 9.28 32.02
N LYS A 192 54.66 8.56 31.09
CA LYS A 192 56.12 8.40 31.05
C LYS A 192 56.85 9.72 30.82
N GLN A 193 56.25 10.71 30.17
CA GLN A 193 56.79 12.07 30.04
C GLN A 193 56.61 12.89 31.32
N GLU A 194 55.42 12.87 31.93
CA GLU A 194 55.15 13.52 33.22
C GLU A 194 56.08 13.02 34.34
N GLU A 195 56.30 11.70 34.44
CA GLU A 195 57.25 11.12 35.39
C GLU A 195 58.70 11.56 35.13
N LYS A 196 59.11 11.66 33.85
CA LYS A 196 60.43 12.19 33.47
C LYS A 196 60.56 13.68 33.82
N GLU A 197 59.50 14.46 33.71
CA GLU A 197 59.50 15.85 34.15
C GLU A 197 59.53 16.00 35.66
N GLN A 198 58.71 15.24 36.39
CA GLN A 198 58.72 15.26 37.86
C GLN A 198 60.08 14.84 38.39
N THR A 199 60.66 13.74 37.90
CA THR A 199 62.00 13.29 38.31
C THR A 199 63.11 14.27 37.93
N ARG A 200 62.97 15.07 36.86
CA ARG A 200 63.85 16.22 36.58
C ARG A 200 63.66 17.32 37.63
N LYS A 201 62.44 17.83 37.81
CA LYS A 201 62.09 18.87 38.81
C LYS A 201 62.58 18.51 40.23
N THR A 202 62.41 17.26 40.65
CA THR A 202 62.91 16.76 41.95
C THR A 202 64.44 16.70 42.02
N LYS A 203 65.13 16.34 40.93
CA LYS A 203 66.61 16.39 40.87
C LYS A 203 67.12 17.82 40.93
N ASP A 204 66.51 18.73 40.19
CA ASP A 204 66.90 20.14 40.13
C ASP A 204 66.71 20.80 41.51
N TYR A 205 65.54 20.61 42.13
CA TYR A 205 65.28 21.04 43.51
C TYR A 205 66.26 20.43 44.52
N LYS A 206 66.58 19.14 44.40
CA LYS A 206 67.58 18.48 45.26
C LYS A 206 68.99 19.07 45.10
N MET A 207 69.38 19.44 43.88
CA MET A 207 70.66 20.11 43.63
C MET A 207 70.68 21.53 44.23
N GLU A 208 69.59 22.28 44.09
CA GLU A 208 69.46 23.63 44.65
C GLU A 208 69.47 23.62 46.18
N LEU A 209 68.72 22.70 46.81
CA LEU A 209 68.71 22.52 48.25
C LEU A 209 70.09 22.07 48.78
N LYS A 210 70.83 21.25 48.01
CA LYS A 210 72.23 20.91 48.34
C LYS A 210 73.14 22.14 48.29
N LYS A 211 73.00 23.02 47.29
CA LYS A 211 73.75 24.29 47.22
C LYS A 211 73.48 25.18 48.43
N GLN A 212 72.21 25.32 48.82
CA GLN A 212 71.81 26.10 50.00
C GLN A 212 72.41 25.53 51.30
N VAL A 213 72.46 24.20 51.45
CA VAL A 213 73.14 23.56 52.61
C VAL A 213 74.64 23.86 52.59
N GLU A 214 75.30 23.70 51.43
CA GLU A 214 76.74 23.98 51.30
C GLU A 214 77.09 25.47 51.51
N GLU A 215 76.19 26.39 51.18
CA GLU A 215 76.31 27.83 51.41
C GLU A 215 76.12 28.18 52.89
N ASN A 216 75.03 27.71 53.51
CA ASN A 216 74.79 27.85 54.96
C ASN A 216 75.93 27.27 55.80
N GLU A 217 76.53 26.15 55.38
CA GLU A 217 77.71 25.58 56.03
C GLU A 217 78.95 26.50 55.96
N ARG A 218 79.15 27.22 54.86
CA ARG A 218 80.26 28.19 54.73
C ARG A 218 80.00 29.41 55.59
N ASP A 219 78.79 29.94 55.56
CA ASP A 219 78.39 31.11 56.36
C ASP A 219 78.49 30.84 57.86
N ASN A 220 78.06 29.65 58.32
CA ASN A 220 78.21 29.27 59.72
C ASN A 220 79.68 29.09 60.12
N LYS A 221 80.55 28.58 59.23
CA LYS A 221 82.01 28.51 59.46
C LYS A 221 82.65 29.91 59.51
N LEU A 222 82.17 30.85 58.71
CA LEU A 222 82.61 32.25 58.74
C LEU A 222 82.19 32.94 60.06
N LYS A 223 80.92 32.84 60.45
CA LYS A 223 80.39 33.39 61.71
C LYS A 223 81.14 32.85 62.92
N ALA A 224 81.34 31.54 63.02
CA ALA A 224 82.11 30.94 64.11
C ALA A 224 83.58 31.44 64.16
N MET A 225 84.19 31.74 63.01
CA MET A 225 85.52 32.37 62.94
C MET A 225 85.52 33.84 63.33
N GLU A 226 84.43 34.57 63.11
CA GLU A 226 84.27 35.97 63.53
C GLU A 226 83.98 36.08 65.03
N GLU A 227 83.09 35.25 65.56
CA GLU A 227 82.81 35.11 67.00
C GLU A 227 84.10 34.79 67.78
N LEU A 228 84.86 33.79 67.34
CA LEU A 228 86.14 33.43 67.96
C LEU A 228 87.21 34.54 67.87
N LYS A 229 87.14 35.43 66.86
CA LYS A 229 88.01 36.62 66.80
C LYS A 229 87.55 37.70 67.78
N ALA A 230 86.24 37.91 67.91
CA ALA A 230 85.66 38.85 68.86
C ALA A 230 85.96 38.44 70.31
N GLU A 231 85.71 37.18 70.69
CA GLU A 231 86.05 36.65 72.02
C GLU A 231 87.53 36.84 72.38
N LYS A 232 88.45 36.56 71.43
CA LYS A 232 89.89 36.78 71.61
C LYS A 232 90.25 38.25 71.78
N GLN A 233 89.47 39.17 71.21
CA GLN A 233 89.69 40.60 71.40
C GLN A 233 89.13 41.07 72.75
N ASP A 234 87.96 40.59 73.16
CA ASP A 234 87.37 40.90 74.46
C ASP A 234 88.20 40.35 75.63
N GLN A 235 88.79 39.16 75.49
CA GLN A 235 89.76 38.64 76.46
C GLN A 235 90.97 39.57 76.63
N LYS A 236 91.52 40.13 75.53
CA LYS A 236 92.62 41.11 75.60
C LYS A 236 92.17 42.40 76.30
N ASN A 237 91.00 42.92 75.95
CA ASN A 237 90.42 44.12 76.55
C ASN A 237 90.23 43.92 78.07
N MET A 238 89.71 42.76 78.49
CA MET A 238 89.51 42.42 79.90
C MET A 238 90.84 42.33 80.67
N ILE A 239 91.88 41.72 80.08
CA ILE A 239 93.23 41.65 80.66
C ILE A 239 93.83 43.05 80.85
N GLN A 240 93.65 43.96 79.89
CA GLN A 240 94.10 45.35 80.03
C GLN A 240 93.37 46.08 81.16
N ASN A 241 92.03 45.95 81.23
CA ASN A 241 91.22 46.57 82.28
C ASN A 241 91.62 46.07 83.68
N ILE A 242 91.91 44.77 83.85
CA ILE A 242 92.37 44.22 85.14
C ILE A 242 93.73 44.82 85.58
N ARG A 243 94.64 45.13 84.64
CA ARG A 243 95.92 45.80 84.98
C ARG A 243 95.68 47.23 85.46
N LEU A 244 94.86 48.00 84.73
CA LEU A 244 94.52 49.38 85.09
C LEU A 244 93.82 49.49 86.45
N ILE A 245 92.97 48.52 86.80
CA ILE A 245 92.34 48.46 88.13
C ILE A 245 93.39 48.28 89.23
N LYS A 246 94.30 47.31 89.08
CA LYS A 246 95.37 47.05 90.07
C LYS A 246 96.31 48.24 90.26
N GLU A 247 96.63 48.97 89.19
CA GLU A 247 97.45 50.19 89.27
C GLU A 247 96.75 51.30 90.08
N LYS A 248 95.44 51.50 89.89
CA LYS A 248 94.64 52.44 90.69
C LYS A 248 94.55 52.03 92.17
N GLU A 249 94.29 50.76 92.46
CA GLU A 249 94.22 50.24 93.83
C GLU A 249 95.52 50.50 94.61
N MET A 250 96.68 50.30 93.96
CA MET A 250 97.99 50.60 94.55
C MET A 250 98.20 52.10 94.84
N GLN A 251 97.75 52.99 93.94
CA GLN A 251 97.79 54.44 94.19
C GLN A 251 96.87 54.85 95.35
N ASP A 252 95.68 54.28 95.46
CA ASP A 252 94.75 54.58 96.54
C ASP A 252 95.24 54.11 97.92
N ILE A 253 95.93 52.98 97.99
CA ILE A 253 96.58 52.50 99.23
C ILE A 253 97.67 53.49 99.66
N LEU A 254 98.51 53.96 98.75
CA LEU A 254 99.55 54.98 99.02
C LEU A 254 98.93 56.30 99.52
N ASN A 255 97.82 56.74 98.90
CA ASN A 255 97.11 57.96 99.29
C ASN A 255 96.47 57.83 100.68
N LYS A 256 95.83 56.68 100.99
CA LYS A 256 95.27 56.40 102.32
C LYS A 256 96.34 56.42 103.42
N LYS A 257 97.53 55.84 103.16
CA LYS A 257 98.66 55.83 104.10
C LYS A 257 99.14 57.25 104.44
N LYS A 258 99.20 58.17 103.46
CA LYS A 258 99.55 59.57 103.69
C LYS A 258 98.51 60.30 104.55
N ARG A 259 97.21 60.12 104.27
CA ARG A 259 96.13 60.76 105.04
C ARG A 259 96.14 60.33 106.51
N LEU A 260 96.33 59.04 106.80
CA LEU A 260 96.40 58.54 108.18
C LEU A 260 97.54 59.18 109.00
N GLN A 261 98.68 59.49 108.38
CA GLN A 261 99.78 60.18 109.05
C GLN A 261 99.47 61.65 109.39
N GLN A 262 98.54 62.30 108.67
CA GLN A 262 98.06 63.64 109.03
C GLN A 262 97.04 63.56 110.18
N PHE A 263 96.05 62.67 110.09
CA PHE A 263 95.05 62.46 111.15
C PHE A 263 95.66 62.15 112.52
N PHE A 264 96.73 61.34 112.59
CA PHE A 264 97.40 61.06 113.87
C PHE A 264 98.10 62.29 114.49
N LYS A 265 98.46 63.31 113.71
CA LYS A 265 98.98 64.58 114.25
C LYS A 265 97.84 65.46 114.78
N GLU A 266 96.78 65.60 114.01
CA GLU A 266 95.61 66.41 114.36
C GLU A 266 94.93 65.92 115.65
N ALA A 267 94.71 64.61 115.79
CA ALA A 267 94.10 64.02 116.98
C ALA A 267 94.87 64.27 118.29
N ILE A 268 96.20 64.45 118.23
CA ILE A 268 97.03 64.76 119.41
C ILE A 268 96.82 66.22 119.86
N GLU A 269 96.55 67.13 118.94
CA GLU A 269 96.21 68.53 119.26
C GLU A 269 94.76 68.68 119.72
N GLU A 270 93.84 67.95 119.11
CA GLU A 270 92.41 68.03 119.37
C GLU A 270 92.03 67.51 120.77
N LYS A 271 92.68 66.43 121.23
CA LYS A 271 92.49 65.92 122.60
C LYS A 271 92.77 66.99 123.68
N LYS A 272 93.75 67.87 123.46
CA LYS A 272 94.07 68.98 124.39
C LYS A 272 92.98 70.05 124.46
N ARG A 273 92.13 70.17 123.42
CA ARG A 273 91.01 71.12 123.39
C ARG A 273 89.78 70.54 124.08
N PHE A 274 89.50 69.26 123.86
CA PHE A 274 88.30 68.60 124.39
C PHE A 274 88.25 68.55 125.93
N GLU A 275 89.40 68.39 126.61
CA GLU A 275 89.50 68.40 128.08
C GLU A 275 89.13 69.76 128.72
N LEU A 276 89.12 70.86 127.95
CA LEU A 276 88.62 72.17 128.38
C LEU A 276 87.11 72.34 128.17
N GLU A 277 86.54 71.66 127.18
CA GLU A 277 85.18 71.91 126.68
C GLU A 277 84.13 71.05 127.42
N LEU A 278 84.50 69.84 127.86
CA LEU A 278 83.61 68.93 128.60
C LEU A 278 83.00 69.60 129.86
N LYS A 279 83.76 70.49 130.51
CA LYS A 279 83.36 71.24 131.71
C LYS A 279 82.22 72.26 131.49
N ARG A 280 81.71 72.44 130.26
CA ARG A 280 80.61 73.36 129.94
C ARG A 280 79.28 72.69 129.61
N ASN A 281 79.28 71.44 129.12
CA ASN A 281 78.06 70.87 128.51
C ASN A 281 77.13 70.18 129.52
N GLU A 282 77.60 69.82 130.70
CA GLU A 282 76.77 69.16 131.74
C GLU A 282 75.63 70.05 132.28
N GLU A 283 75.61 71.36 131.95
CA GLU A 283 74.61 72.33 132.41
C GLU A 283 73.35 72.46 131.50
N PHE A 284 73.29 71.77 130.35
CA PHE A 284 72.29 72.08 129.30
C PHE A 284 71.13 71.08 129.12
N GLU A 285 71.30 69.79 129.41
CA GLU A 285 70.41 68.73 128.86
C GLU A 285 69.01 68.64 129.49
N ASP A 286 68.79 69.12 130.72
CA ASP A 286 67.59 68.85 131.54
C ASP A 286 66.24 69.44 131.05
N ARG A 287 66.14 69.99 129.82
CA ARG A 287 64.99 70.82 129.38
C ARG A 287 64.12 70.26 128.25
N ALA A 288 64.47 69.15 127.60
CA ALA A 288 63.95 68.85 126.24
C ALA A 288 62.73 67.89 126.10
N LEU A 289 62.27 67.22 127.16
CA LEU A 289 61.53 65.94 127.00
C LEU A 289 59.99 65.98 126.81
N GLU A 290 59.29 67.11 126.94
CA GLU A 290 57.83 67.12 127.16
C GLU A 290 56.90 67.05 125.91
N VAL A 291 57.40 67.25 124.68
CA VAL A 291 56.54 67.71 123.54
C VAL A 291 55.76 66.62 122.77
N TYR A 292 56.23 65.37 122.70
CA TYR A 292 55.96 64.46 121.56
C TYR A 292 54.59 63.72 121.45
N ARG A 293 53.61 63.85 122.37
CA ARG A 293 52.53 62.83 122.53
C ARG A 293 51.23 62.93 121.69
N LYS A 294 50.98 63.94 120.84
CA LYS A 294 49.59 64.30 120.40
C LYS A 294 49.06 63.81 119.02
N ALA A 295 49.77 63.03 118.21
CA ALA A 295 49.54 63.00 116.74
C ALA A 295 48.86 61.76 116.07
N LYS A 296 48.26 60.79 116.80
CA LYS A 296 48.15 59.39 116.27
C LYS A 296 46.81 58.89 115.64
N ASP A 297 45.65 59.52 115.86
CA ASP A 297 44.36 58.77 115.81
C ASP A 297 43.50 58.78 114.50
N GLN A 298 43.87 59.49 113.42
CA GLN A 298 42.90 59.78 112.33
C GLN A 298 42.70 58.70 111.23
N ILE A 299 43.55 57.67 111.10
CA ILE A 299 43.75 56.98 109.79
C ILE A 299 42.74 55.82 109.47
N GLN A 300 41.98 55.28 110.43
CA GLN A 300 41.38 53.93 110.31
C GLN A 300 40.07 53.72 109.48
N LYS A 301 39.45 54.74 108.84
CA LYS A 301 38.02 54.65 108.43
C LYS A 301 37.67 54.13 107.01
N ILE A 302 38.61 53.88 106.09
CA ILE A 302 38.31 53.82 104.63
C ILE A 302 37.97 52.41 104.05
N HIS A 303 38.27 51.31 104.72
CA HIS A 303 38.54 50.01 104.06
C HIS A 303 37.35 49.02 103.82
N LYS A 304 36.08 49.44 103.70
CA LYS A 304 34.91 48.50 103.82
C LYS A 304 33.96 48.27 102.62
N SER A 305 34.14 48.89 101.45
CA SER A 305 33.04 48.99 100.43
C SER A 305 33.08 48.05 99.21
N ILE A 306 34.10 47.20 99.01
CA ILE A 306 34.39 46.60 97.67
C ILE A 306 33.84 45.16 97.45
N MET A 307 33.44 44.44 98.49
CA MET A 307 33.28 42.96 98.49
C MET A 307 31.94 42.36 97.97
N LEU A 308 31.21 42.99 97.02
CA LEU A 308 29.79 42.64 96.79
C LEU A 308 29.30 42.39 95.33
N ARG A 309 30.18 42.15 94.34
CA ARG A 309 29.78 42.03 92.90
C ARG A 309 29.97 40.68 92.18
N GLU A 310 30.58 39.65 92.76
CA GLU A 310 31.09 38.47 92.00
C GLU A 310 30.26 37.16 92.10
N LYS A 311 28.92 37.15 91.99
CA LYS A 311 28.11 35.92 92.23
C LYS A 311 26.90 35.64 91.30
N LYS A 312 26.97 35.89 89.98
CA LYS A 312 25.79 35.65 89.09
C LYS A 312 25.94 34.88 87.77
N GLU A 313 27.14 34.49 87.30
CA GLU A 313 27.27 33.75 86.02
C GLU A 313 27.79 32.31 86.21
N LYS A 314 26.89 31.32 86.23
CA LYS A 314 27.29 29.90 86.31
C LYS A 314 26.27 28.85 85.81
N ALA A 315 25.41 29.14 84.84
CA ALA A 315 24.43 28.16 84.35
C ALA A 315 24.02 28.32 82.88
N ARG A 316 24.53 27.42 82.01
CA ARG A 316 23.79 26.61 80.99
C ARG A 316 24.75 25.97 79.98
N GLN A 317 25.39 24.88 80.39
CA GLN A 317 25.76 23.79 79.49
C GLN A 317 24.66 22.71 79.59
N ALA A 318 24.28 22.13 78.44
CA ALA A 318 23.75 20.77 78.24
C ALA A 318 22.62 20.71 77.20
N GLN A 319 22.92 20.14 76.02
CA GLN A 319 22.02 19.20 75.33
C GLN A 319 22.84 18.40 74.31
N ILE A 320 22.96 17.09 74.58
CA ILE A 320 23.73 16.10 73.79
C ILE A 320 22.80 14.90 73.54
N ILE A 321 22.24 14.79 72.33
CA ILE A 321 21.50 13.66 71.71
C ILE A 321 21.57 13.96 70.19
N THR A 322 22.11 13.20 69.23
CA THR A 322 22.79 11.87 69.16
C THR A 322 21.98 10.65 69.61
N GLU A 323 21.72 9.62 68.78
CA GLU A 323 21.97 9.40 67.33
C GLU A 323 21.24 8.10 66.88
N LYS A 324 20.90 7.94 65.58
CA LYS A 324 20.78 6.66 64.83
C LYS A 324 19.64 5.66 65.19
N HIS A 325 19.17 4.74 64.32
CA HIS A 325 19.46 4.45 62.90
C HIS A 325 18.25 3.82 62.17
N GLU A 326 18.32 3.72 60.84
CA GLU A 326 17.34 3.10 59.93
C GLU A 326 17.70 1.65 59.54
N SER A 327 16.96 1.11 58.55
CA SER A 327 17.27 0.00 57.62
C SER A 327 16.68 -1.38 58.01
N THR A 328 15.56 -1.79 57.36
CA THR A 328 15.47 -2.70 56.17
C THR A 328 15.82 -4.17 56.51
N GLU A 329 15.14 -5.20 56.01
CA GLU A 329 14.89 -5.56 54.60
C GLU A 329 13.95 -6.80 54.49
N GLN A 330 13.32 -7.00 53.31
CA GLN A 330 13.10 -8.31 52.64
C GLN A 330 12.25 -9.44 53.32
N ILE A 331 11.62 -10.40 52.62
CA ILE A 331 11.05 -10.57 51.24
C ILE A 331 10.29 -11.93 51.26
N ARG A 332 9.48 -12.23 50.22
CA ARG A 332 8.89 -13.57 49.91
C ARG A 332 7.75 -14.03 50.84
N GLU A 333 6.56 -14.33 50.31
CA GLU A 333 6.16 -15.51 49.51
C GLU A 333 6.11 -16.81 50.34
N ILE A 334 5.40 -17.83 49.82
CA ILE A 334 5.19 -19.17 50.42
C ILE A 334 4.08 -19.22 51.47
N LYS A 335 2.84 -19.12 51.00
CA LYS A 335 1.93 -20.30 50.91
C LYS A 335 0.74 -19.96 49.99
N GLU A 336 0.68 -20.54 48.79
CA GLU A 336 0.22 -21.93 48.53
C GLU A 336 -1.27 -22.07 48.82
N ARG A 337 -2.09 -22.07 47.76
CA ARG A 337 -2.55 -23.30 47.09
C ARG A 337 -3.51 -24.13 47.95
N GLU A 338 -4.71 -23.62 48.18
CA GLU A 338 -5.85 -24.49 48.48
C GLU A 338 -7.03 -24.27 47.52
N ILE A 339 -7.12 -25.22 46.58
CA ILE A 339 -8.33 -26.01 46.26
C ILE A 339 -9.51 -25.19 45.67
N LEU A 340 -9.73 -25.12 44.36
CA LEU A 340 -9.75 -26.20 43.37
C LEU A 340 -10.79 -27.30 43.66
N LYS A 341 -12.08 -26.94 43.80
CA LYS A 341 -13.26 -27.86 43.78
C LYS A 341 -14.60 -27.12 43.64
N LYS A 342 -15.06 -26.81 42.41
CA LYS A 342 -16.44 -26.34 42.12
C LYS A 342 -16.80 -26.42 40.63
N ALA A 343 -16.83 -27.63 40.05
CA ALA A 343 -17.07 -27.82 38.61
C ALA A 343 -17.60 -29.20 38.13
N VAL A 344 -18.13 -30.09 38.99
CA VAL A 344 -18.41 -31.51 38.58
C VAL A 344 -19.78 -32.10 39.00
N GLU A 345 -20.68 -31.36 39.65
CA GLU A 345 -21.95 -31.96 40.17
C GLU A 345 -23.21 -31.80 39.29
N GLU A 346 -23.09 -31.31 38.04
CA GLU A 346 -24.24 -31.16 37.12
C GLU A 346 -24.47 -32.37 36.17
N LYS A 347 -24.32 -33.61 36.66
CA LYS A 347 -24.48 -34.80 35.78
C LYS A 347 -25.21 -36.03 36.35
N LYS A 348 -26.13 -35.87 37.32
CA LYS A 348 -26.89 -37.00 37.93
C LYS A 348 -28.42 -36.79 38.08
N ALA A 349 -29.09 -36.27 37.04
CA ALA A 349 -30.53 -35.98 37.09
C ALA A 349 -31.41 -36.69 36.01
N VAL A 350 -30.95 -37.79 35.40
CA VAL A 350 -31.59 -38.35 34.16
C VAL A 350 -32.14 -39.79 34.30
N GLU A 351 -31.92 -40.50 35.42
CA GLU A 351 -32.21 -41.96 35.49
C GLU A 351 -33.44 -42.39 36.33
N ALA A 352 -34.30 -41.48 36.77
CA ALA A 352 -35.40 -41.79 37.72
C ALA A 352 -36.79 -42.10 37.09
N GLU A 353 -37.09 -41.71 35.85
CA GLU A 353 -38.49 -41.76 35.35
C GLU A 353 -38.93 -43.07 34.65
N LYS A 354 -38.02 -43.95 34.24
CA LYS A 354 -38.35 -45.10 33.35
C LYS A 354 -38.93 -46.36 34.03
N ARG A 355 -39.56 -46.28 35.21
CA ARG A 355 -40.00 -47.48 35.98
C ARG A 355 -41.48 -47.59 36.39
N LYS A 356 -42.41 -46.78 35.85
CA LYS A 356 -43.85 -46.83 36.23
C LYS A 356 -44.84 -47.46 35.22
N ALA A 357 -44.46 -47.72 33.96
CA ALA A 357 -45.42 -47.96 32.87
C ALA A 357 -45.80 -49.44 32.53
N HIS A 358 -45.67 -50.41 33.45
CA HIS A 358 -45.80 -51.85 33.13
C HIS A 358 -46.94 -52.61 33.85
N LYS A 359 -47.86 -51.97 34.60
CA LYS A 359 -48.77 -52.69 35.53
C LYS A 359 -50.26 -52.79 35.17
N GLU A 360 -50.73 -52.27 34.02
CA GLU A 360 -52.18 -52.05 33.78
C GLU A 360 -52.85 -52.96 32.71
N ARG A 361 -52.32 -54.14 32.37
CA ARG A 361 -52.69 -54.84 31.11
C ARG A 361 -53.42 -56.20 31.18
N GLU A 362 -53.78 -56.75 32.34
CA GLU A 362 -54.11 -58.19 32.46
C GLU A 362 -55.60 -58.58 32.70
N GLU A 363 -56.55 -57.66 32.87
CA GLU A 363 -57.85 -58.01 33.52
C GLU A 363 -59.09 -58.31 32.62
N THR A 364 -59.07 -58.12 31.29
CA THR A 364 -60.32 -57.93 30.48
C THR A 364 -60.98 -59.16 29.83
N MET A 365 -60.47 -60.39 29.94
CA MET A 365 -60.71 -61.47 28.94
C MET A 365 -61.86 -62.50 29.17
N ARG A 366 -62.73 -62.43 30.19
CA ARG A 366 -63.49 -63.63 30.68
C ARG A 366 -65.00 -63.80 30.36
N ALA A 367 -65.71 -62.89 29.69
CA ALA A 367 -67.19 -62.78 29.86
C ALA A 367 -68.15 -63.32 28.75
N LEU A 368 -67.73 -64.15 27.77
CA LEU A 368 -68.38 -64.15 26.43
C LEU A 368 -69.14 -65.40 25.92
N MET A 369 -69.40 -66.48 26.70
CA MET A 369 -69.71 -67.81 26.10
C MET A 369 -71.17 -68.37 26.08
N GLU A 370 -72.14 -67.91 26.87
CA GLU A 370 -73.26 -68.83 27.26
C GLU A 370 -74.57 -68.82 26.44
N GLU A 371 -74.92 -67.78 25.67
CA GLU A 371 -76.29 -67.59 25.12
C GLU A 371 -76.74 -68.54 23.97
N TYR A 372 -75.89 -69.48 23.52
CA TYR A 372 -75.97 -70.01 22.15
C TYR A 372 -77.07 -71.07 21.87
N LYS A 373 -77.55 -71.82 22.87
CA LYS A 373 -78.10 -73.18 22.64
C LYS A 373 -79.60 -73.31 22.32
N LEU A 374 -80.45 -72.33 22.61
CA LEU A 374 -81.92 -72.54 22.66
C LEU A 374 -82.69 -72.38 21.33
N ARG A 375 -82.06 -71.92 20.24
CA ARG A 375 -82.76 -71.46 19.02
C ARG A 375 -83.09 -72.56 17.97
N ASP A 376 -82.65 -73.79 18.18
CA ASP A 376 -82.46 -74.77 17.09
C ASP A 376 -83.71 -75.55 16.64
N ALA A 377 -84.68 -75.80 17.53
CA ALA A 377 -85.73 -76.80 17.28
C ALA A 377 -86.87 -76.32 16.36
N ALA A 378 -87.33 -75.07 16.52
CA ALA A 378 -88.45 -74.49 15.76
C ALA A 378 -88.15 -74.30 14.26
N VAL A 379 -86.90 -74.51 13.86
CA VAL A 379 -86.40 -74.37 12.48
C VAL A 379 -86.94 -75.49 11.58
N ARG A 380 -87.10 -76.72 12.08
CA ARG A 380 -87.19 -77.92 11.23
C ARG A 380 -88.54 -78.15 10.51
N THR A 381 -89.64 -77.57 11.00
CA THR A 381 -90.96 -77.79 10.39
C THR A 381 -91.25 -76.86 9.22
N LYS A 382 -90.76 -75.61 9.27
CA LYS A 382 -90.89 -74.64 8.17
C LYS A 382 -90.22 -75.14 6.88
N GLN A 383 -89.08 -75.82 7.02
CA GLN A 383 -88.27 -76.37 5.93
C GLN A 383 -89.06 -77.14 4.86
N ARG A 384 -90.08 -77.91 5.23
CA ARG A 384 -90.81 -78.77 4.27
C ARG A 384 -91.83 -78.06 3.39
N GLN A 385 -92.35 -76.91 3.81
CA GLN A 385 -93.18 -76.06 2.94
C GLN A 385 -92.27 -75.17 2.09
N GLU A 386 -91.21 -74.63 2.69
CA GLU A 386 -90.14 -73.93 1.99
C GLU A 386 -89.58 -74.76 0.83
N GLU A 387 -89.38 -76.08 0.98
CA GLU A 387 -88.92 -76.99 -0.09
C GLU A 387 -89.79 -77.03 -1.36
N LYS A 388 -91.11 -76.80 -1.27
CA LYS A 388 -92.00 -76.84 -2.44
C LYS A 388 -91.99 -75.51 -3.17
N ASP A 389 -92.07 -74.41 -2.43
CA ASP A 389 -91.96 -73.06 -2.99
C ASP A 389 -90.56 -72.84 -3.57
N LEU A 390 -89.51 -73.40 -2.95
CA LEU A 390 -88.15 -73.46 -3.46
C LEU A 390 -88.08 -74.05 -4.87
N LYS A 391 -88.81 -75.13 -5.18
CA LYS A 391 -88.76 -75.75 -6.53
C LYS A 391 -89.39 -74.89 -7.62
N VAL A 392 -90.52 -74.23 -7.33
CA VAL A 392 -91.16 -73.31 -8.29
C VAL A 392 -90.32 -72.04 -8.45
N TRP A 393 -89.80 -71.53 -7.34
CA TRP A 393 -88.86 -70.42 -7.32
C TRP A 393 -87.58 -70.75 -8.10
N GLU A 394 -86.96 -71.91 -7.88
CA GLU A 394 -85.79 -72.41 -8.63
C GLU A 394 -86.01 -72.38 -10.14
N MET A 395 -87.16 -72.87 -10.62
CA MET A 395 -87.47 -72.87 -12.05
C MET A 395 -87.54 -71.44 -12.60
N MET A 396 -88.23 -70.53 -11.90
CA MET A 396 -88.29 -69.11 -12.26
C MET A 396 -86.89 -68.45 -12.20
N GLN A 397 -86.08 -68.79 -11.21
CA GLN A 397 -84.70 -68.31 -11.10
C GLN A 397 -83.82 -68.87 -12.21
N ARG A 398 -84.01 -70.11 -12.69
CA ARG A 398 -83.27 -70.65 -13.85
C ARG A 398 -83.54 -69.83 -15.12
N PHE A 399 -84.79 -69.41 -15.37
CA PHE A 399 -85.10 -68.54 -16.51
C PHE A 399 -84.52 -67.13 -16.34
N LYS A 400 -84.70 -66.51 -15.16
CA LYS A 400 -84.10 -65.19 -14.86
C LYS A 400 -82.57 -65.22 -14.94
N ARG A 401 -81.95 -66.29 -14.44
CA ARG A 401 -80.51 -66.56 -14.54
C ARG A 401 -80.08 -66.75 -15.98
N ASN A 402 -80.82 -67.48 -16.82
CA ASN A 402 -80.45 -67.63 -18.23
C ASN A 402 -80.49 -66.28 -19.00
N GLU A 403 -81.45 -65.40 -18.73
CA GLU A 403 -81.47 -64.05 -19.31
C GLU A 403 -80.35 -63.16 -18.74
N TYR A 404 -80.13 -63.21 -17.42
CA TYR A 404 -79.01 -62.53 -16.78
C TYR A 404 -77.64 -63.03 -17.28
N ASP A 405 -77.48 -64.33 -17.50
CA ASP A 405 -76.28 -64.97 -18.05
C ASP A 405 -76.03 -64.55 -19.51
N LYS A 406 -77.08 -64.26 -20.30
CA LYS A 406 -76.94 -63.65 -21.63
C LYS A 406 -76.48 -62.19 -21.55
N GLN A 407 -77.10 -61.41 -20.65
CA GLN A 407 -76.76 -60.00 -20.45
C GLN A 407 -75.34 -59.83 -19.92
N THR A 408 -74.97 -60.57 -18.88
CA THR A 408 -73.61 -60.60 -18.33
C THR A 408 -72.58 -61.07 -19.37
N LYS A 409 -72.84 -62.10 -20.18
CA LYS A 409 -71.93 -62.48 -21.28
C LYS A 409 -71.73 -61.36 -22.32
N LEU A 410 -72.74 -60.53 -22.57
CA LEU A 410 -72.61 -59.35 -23.44
C LEU A 410 -71.83 -58.22 -22.76
N GLU A 411 -72.06 -57.98 -21.47
CA GLU A 411 -71.27 -57.03 -20.68
C GLU A 411 -69.81 -57.45 -20.52
N GLU A 412 -69.55 -58.72 -20.22
CA GLU A 412 -68.20 -59.30 -20.13
C GLU A 412 -67.46 -59.14 -21.47
N ARG A 413 -68.12 -59.39 -22.61
CA ARG A 413 -67.53 -59.12 -23.93
C ARG A 413 -67.20 -57.63 -24.12
N LYS A 414 -68.07 -56.71 -23.68
CA LYS A 414 -67.79 -55.26 -23.71
C LYS A 414 -66.62 -54.89 -22.78
N ARG A 415 -66.58 -55.41 -21.56
CA ARG A 415 -65.51 -55.18 -20.57
C ARG A 415 -64.18 -55.76 -21.06
N GLN A 416 -64.16 -56.97 -21.63
CA GLN A 416 -62.97 -57.57 -22.24
C GLN A 416 -62.48 -56.77 -23.46
N TRP A 417 -63.39 -56.21 -24.25
CA TRP A 417 -63.03 -55.32 -25.36
C TRP A 417 -62.42 -54.01 -24.86
N GLN A 418 -63.02 -53.39 -23.85
CA GLN A 418 -62.49 -52.19 -23.18
C GLN A 418 -61.12 -52.46 -22.56
N GLN A 419 -60.96 -53.52 -21.78
CA GLN A 419 -59.67 -53.94 -21.21
C GLN A 419 -58.57 -54.13 -22.26
N LYS A 420 -58.89 -54.68 -23.45
CA LYS A 420 -57.92 -54.79 -24.56
C LYS A 420 -57.55 -53.43 -25.15
N LEU A 421 -58.50 -52.50 -25.21
CA LEU A 421 -58.30 -51.14 -25.67
C LEU A 421 -57.43 -50.34 -24.68
N ASP A 422 -57.78 -50.39 -23.39
CA ASP A 422 -57.05 -49.75 -22.30
C ASP A 422 -55.61 -50.29 -22.20
N TYR A 423 -55.44 -51.61 -22.26
CA TYR A 423 -54.12 -52.25 -22.31
C TYR A 423 -53.31 -51.85 -23.55
N GLY A 424 -53.96 -51.68 -24.71
CA GLY A 424 -53.30 -51.15 -25.91
C GLY A 424 -52.81 -49.71 -25.72
N ILE A 425 -53.61 -48.86 -25.06
CA ILE A 425 -53.25 -47.48 -24.72
C ILE A 425 -52.12 -47.44 -23.69
N GLU A 426 -52.13 -48.32 -22.68
CA GLU A 426 -51.04 -48.47 -21.71
C GLU A 426 -49.73 -48.91 -22.37
N LEU A 427 -49.76 -49.91 -23.24
CA LEU A 427 -48.58 -50.34 -24.01
C LEU A 427 -48.04 -49.21 -24.89
N GLN A 428 -48.91 -48.41 -25.51
CA GLN A 428 -48.49 -47.24 -26.30
C GLN A 428 -47.82 -46.18 -25.41
N LYS A 429 -48.40 -45.85 -24.25
CA LYS A 429 -47.80 -44.92 -23.28
C LYS A 429 -46.42 -45.40 -22.81
N ILE A 430 -46.29 -46.68 -22.45
CA ILE A 430 -45.00 -47.28 -22.04
C ILE A 430 -43.96 -47.21 -23.17
N ALA A 431 -44.38 -47.37 -24.43
CA ALA A 431 -43.48 -47.23 -25.58
C ALA A 431 -43.05 -45.77 -25.82
N GLU A 432 -43.96 -44.81 -25.67
CA GLU A 432 -43.69 -43.38 -25.77
C GLU A 432 -42.78 -42.89 -24.63
N GLU A 433 -43.06 -43.30 -23.38
CA GLU A 433 -42.23 -43.03 -22.21
C GLU A 433 -40.79 -43.55 -22.40
N LYS A 434 -40.62 -44.80 -22.85
CA LYS A 434 -39.30 -45.37 -23.17
C LYS A 434 -38.57 -44.64 -24.30
N GLN A 435 -39.29 -44.08 -25.28
CA GLN A 435 -38.67 -43.23 -26.30
C GLN A 435 -38.25 -41.86 -25.76
N ILE A 436 -39.04 -41.28 -24.85
CA ILE A 436 -38.71 -40.02 -24.18
C ILE A 436 -37.51 -40.20 -23.25
N GLU A 437 -37.44 -41.31 -22.53
CA GLU A 437 -36.34 -41.67 -21.63
C GLU A 437 -35.03 -41.85 -22.41
N LYS A 438 -35.02 -42.65 -23.48
CA LYS A 438 -33.85 -42.78 -24.37
C LYS A 438 -33.38 -41.44 -24.95
N LYS A 439 -34.30 -40.58 -25.40
CA LYS A 439 -33.95 -39.24 -25.90
C LYS A 439 -33.35 -38.35 -24.81
N ARG A 440 -33.74 -38.53 -23.55
CA ARG A 440 -33.13 -37.83 -22.40
C ARG A 440 -31.74 -38.39 -22.10
N GLU A 441 -31.56 -39.69 -22.13
CA GLU A 441 -30.25 -40.35 -21.96
C GLU A 441 -29.26 -39.89 -23.05
N GLU A 442 -29.66 -39.91 -24.33
CA GLU A 442 -28.85 -39.42 -25.45
C GLU A 442 -28.44 -37.94 -25.27
N VAL A 443 -29.36 -37.07 -24.84
CA VAL A 443 -29.05 -35.66 -24.53
C VAL A 443 -28.09 -35.56 -23.36
N LEU A 444 -28.29 -36.32 -22.29
CA LEU A 444 -27.42 -36.33 -21.11
C LEU A 444 -26.00 -36.86 -21.43
N GLU A 445 -25.86 -37.84 -22.32
CA GLU A 445 -24.55 -38.31 -22.79
C GLU A 445 -23.82 -37.27 -23.66
N VAL A 446 -24.55 -36.59 -24.55
CA VAL A 446 -24.01 -35.47 -25.36
C VAL A 446 -23.62 -34.30 -24.46
N GLU A 447 -24.43 -33.98 -23.46
CA GLU A 447 -24.10 -32.95 -22.47
C GLU A 447 -22.88 -33.36 -21.62
N ALA A 448 -22.83 -34.59 -21.12
CA ALA A 448 -21.70 -35.10 -20.32
C ALA A 448 -20.38 -35.15 -21.13
N THR A 449 -20.41 -35.57 -22.39
CA THR A 449 -19.22 -35.53 -23.27
C THR A 449 -18.79 -34.09 -23.56
N SER A 450 -19.74 -33.17 -23.80
CA SER A 450 -19.44 -31.74 -23.96
C SER A 450 -18.85 -31.11 -22.69
N MET A 451 -19.35 -31.48 -21.50
CA MET A 451 -18.85 -31.01 -20.21
C MET A 451 -17.44 -31.52 -19.95
N LYS A 452 -17.16 -32.81 -20.19
CA LYS A 452 -15.81 -33.38 -20.09
C LYS A 452 -14.82 -32.61 -20.98
N ALA A 453 -15.17 -32.35 -22.24
CA ALA A 453 -14.33 -31.58 -23.15
C ALA A 453 -14.13 -30.11 -22.69
N ALA A 454 -15.16 -29.48 -22.10
CA ALA A 454 -15.06 -28.13 -21.54
C ALA A 454 -14.17 -28.07 -20.28
N ILE A 455 -14.27 -29.06 -19.40
CA ILE A 455 -13.40 -29.24 -18.22
C ILE A 455 -11.96 -29.45 -18.68
N GLU A 456 -11.70 -30.34 -19.63
CA GLU A 456 -10.35 -30.61 -20.11
C GLU A 456 -9.72 -29.35 -20.75
N LYS A 457 -10.48 -28.61 -21.55
CA LYS A 457 -10.07 -27.32 -22.13
C LYS A 457 -9.82 -26.25 -21.06
N ALA A 458 -10.53 -26.29 -19.93
CA ALA A 458 -10.28 -25.43 -18.79
C ALA A 458 -8.99 -25.83 -18.04
N ASN A 459 -8.77 -27.13 -17.82
CA ASN A 459 -7.60 -27.70 -17.16
C ASN A 459 -6.31 -27.39 -17.95
N ARG A 460 -6.30 -27.66 -19.27
CA ARG A 460 -5.20 -27.31 -20.18
C ARG A 460 -4.82 -25.81 -20.08
N ARG A 461 -5.81 -24.90 -19.97
CA ARG A 461 -5.55 -23.45 -19.78
C ARG A 461 -4.93 -23.12 -18.42
N ILE A 462 -5.38 -23.78 -17.35
CA ILE A 462 -4.84 -23.57 -16.00
C ILE A 462 -3.39 -24.06 -15.92
N LEU A 463 -3.08 -25.21 -16.52
CA LEU A 463 -1.72 -25.72 -16.60
C LEU A 463 -0.81 -24.84 -17.47
N ALA A 464 -1.31 -24.37 -18.62
CA ALA A 464 -0.58 -23.42 -19.47
C ALA A 464 -0.22 -22.13 -18.69
N TYR A 465 -1.13 -21.62 -17.86
CA TYR A 465 -0.86 -20.48 -16.97
C TYR A 465 0.16 -20.81 -15.88
N GLY A 466 0.09 -22.00 -15.26
CA GLY A 466 1.12 -22.46 -14.32
C GLY A 466 2.50 -22.54 -14.96
N MET A 467 2.59 -22.97 -16.22
CA MET A 467 3.84 -23.01 -16.99
C MET A 467 4.34 -21.63 -17.45
N GLU A 468 3.44 -20.70 -17.78
CA GLU A 468 3.73 -19.28 -18.03
C GLU A 468 4.39 -18.66 -16.79
N VAL A 469 3.73 -18.75 -15.63
CA VAL A 469 4.24 -18.25 -14.34
C VAL A 469 5.56 -18.92 -13.95
N LEU A 470 5.70 -20.23 -14.12
CA LEU A 470 6.95 -20.94 -13.83
C LEU A 470 8.09 -20.47 -14.75
N LYS A 471 7.83 -20.28 -16.06
CA LYS A 471 8.83 -19.78 -17.02
C LYS A 471 9.29 -18.36 -16.68
N GLU A 472 8.36 -17.46 -16.34
CA GLU A 472 8.65 -16.10 -15.87
C GLU A 472 9.47 -16.07 -14.58
N SER A 473 9.45 -17.14 -13.79
CA SER A 473 10.07 -17.21 -12.46
C SER A 473 11.49 -17.79 -12.45
N LYS A 474 11.91 -18.52 -13.50
CA LYS A 474 13.08 -19.42 -13.48
C LYS A 474 14.41 -18.79 -13.05
N SER A 475 14.62 -17.51 -13.34
CA SER A 475 15.87 -16.79 -13.06
C SER A 475 15.72 -15.67 -12.03
N VAL A 476 14.53 -15.52 -11.42
CA VAL A 476 14.17 -14.35 -10.61
C VAL A 476 13.93 -14.71 -9.15
N ARG A 477 13.35 -15.88 -8.86
CA ARG A 477 12.82 -16.23 -7.53
C ARG A 477 12.81 -17.75 -7.30
N PRO A 478 12.80 -18.21 -6.03
CA PRO A 478 12.71 -19.63 -5.70
C PRO A 478 11.49 -20.31 -6.33
N LEU A 479 11.73 -21.32 -7.18
CA LEU A 479 10.66 -21.99 -7.95
C LEU A 479 9.78 -22.94 -7.12
N TYR A 480 10.28 -23.42 -5.97
CA TYR A 480 9.67 -24.49 -5.20
C TYR A 480 8.19 -24.26 -4.84
N PRO A 481 7.75 -23.08 -4.34
CA PRO A 481 6.34 -22.84 -4.06
C PRO A 481 5.44 -22.98 -5.30
N ILE A 482 5.91 -22.48 -6.45
CA ILE A 482 5.16 -22.50 -7.72
C ILE A 482 5.07 -23.92 -8.27
N ILE A 483 6.18 -24.67 -8.25
CA ILE A 483 6.23 -26.09 -8.66
C ILE A 483 5.22 -26.89 -7.83
N LYS A 484 5.29 -26.78 -6.50
CA LYS A 484 4.37 -27.48 -5.59
C LYS A 484 2.91 -27.14 -5.87
N ALA A 485 2.57 -25.86 -6.07
CA ALA A 485 1.20 -25.46 -6.39
C ALA A 485 0.73 -25.99 -7.76
N VAL A 486 1.62 -26.09 -8.75
CA VAL A 486 1.29 -26.70 -10.06
C VAL A 486 1.10 -28.22 -9.93
N GLU A 487 1.89 -28.91 -9.11
CA GLU A 487 1.73 -30.33 -8.82
C GLU A 487 0.42 -30.64 -8.09
N GLU A 488 0.09 -29.87 -7.05
CA GLU A 488 -1.21 -29.96 -6.37
C GLU A 488 -2.38 -29.71 -7.34
N CYS A 489 -2.25 -28.73 -8.25
CA CYS A 489 -3.25 -28.50 -9.29
C CYS A 489 -3.37 -29.68 -10.27
N LYS A 490 -2.29 -30.41 -10.56
CA LYS A 490 -2.35 -31.62 -11.40
C LYS A 490 -3.03 -32.79 -10.68
N LYS A 491 -2.80 -32.94 -9.38
CA LYS A 491 -3.48 -33.96 -8.55
C LYS A 491 -4.99 -33.69 -8.45
N GLU A 492 -5.40 -32.44 -8.22
CA GLU A 492 -6.82 -32.05 -8.23
C GLU A 492 -7.49 -32.12 -9.61
N MET A 493 -6.71 -32.26 -10.70
CA MET A 493 -7.21 -32.54 -12.05
C MET A 493 -7.14 -34.03 -12.42
N GLU A 494 -6.78 -34.92 -11.50
CA GLU A 494 -6.60 -36.37 -11.71
C GLU A 494 -5.54 -36.71 -12.78
N LEU A 495 -4.58 -35.81 -13.02
CA LEU A 495 -3.50 -35.99 -14.01
C LEU A 495 -2.24 -36.65 -13.44
N ILE A 496 -2.13 -36.72 -12.12
CA ILE A 496 -1.06 -37.38 -11.36
C ILE A 496 -1.73 -38.01 -10.12
N PRO A 497 -1.40 -39.27 -9.74
CA PRO A 497 -1.86 -39.88 -8.49
C PRO A 497 -1.32 -39.18 -7.22
#